data_AF-A0A352XQE5-F1
#
_entry.id   AF-A0A352XQE5-F1
#
_cell.length_a   1.000
_cell.length_b   1.000
_cell.length_c   1.000
_cell.angle_alpha   90.00
_cell.angle_beta   90.00
_cell.angle_gamma   90.00
#
_symmetry.space_group_name_H-M   'P 1'
#
loop_
_entity.id
_entity.type
_entity.pdbx_description
1 polymer ?
#
loop_
_entity_poly.entity_id
_entity_poly.type
_entity_poly.pdbx_seq_one_letter_code
_entity_poly.pdbx_strand_id
1 'polypeptide(L)'
;MLCLSKDPAGTRLKTWLRDLSRQMRSEQNVRLSIGVGNPCLHISDYRRGFAEASEALQMGQTLNKEGGVTHFNDLGVYRYLYKIARMDDLRDMYQDQVARIANYDSRKGTDLLDTLETYLECAGNLTKTSNRLFVHR
;
A
#
# COMPACT_ATOMS: atom_id res chain seq x y z
N MET A 1 -22.90 18.41 -1.14
CA MET A 1 -23.28 17.31 -2.05
C MET A 1 -22.12 17.07 -3.00
N LEU A 2 -21.25 16.11 -2.70
CA LEU A 2 -20.06 15.80 -3.53
C LEU A 2 -20.52 15.07 -4.79
N CYS A 3 -20.66 15.79 -5.90
CA CYS A 3 -20.92 15.18 -7.20
C CYS A 3 -19.71 14.34 -7.61
N LEU A 4 -19.85 13.01 -7.49
CA LEU A 4 -18.91 11.98 -7.94
C LEU A 4 -18.66 11.97 -9.46
N SER A 5 -19.34 12.83 -10.24
CA SER A 5 -19.28 12.81 -11.71
C SER A 5 -18.09 13.57 -12.33
N LYS A 6 -17.24 14.26 -11.54
CA LYS A 6 -16.16 15.11 -12.08
C LYS A 6 -14.73 14.75 -11.64
N ASP A 7 -14.51 13.62 -10.97
CA ASP A 7 -13.16 13.21 -10.57
C ASP A 7 -12.89 11.73 -10.91
N PRO A 8 -12.49 11.42 -12.16
CA PRO A 8 -12.23 10.06 -12.59
C PRO A 8 -11.05 9.39 -11.86
N ALA A 9 -10.21 10.16 -11.16
CA ALA A 9 -9.03 9.65 -10.45
C ALA A 9 -9.26 9.52 -8.92
N GLY A 10 -10.35 10.08 -8.38
CA GLY A 10 -10.63 10.10 -6.93
C GLY A 10 -9.61 10.92 -6.12
N THR A 11 -8.80 11.76 -6.79
CA THR A 11 -7.72 12.55 -6.17
C THR A 11 -8.27 13.58 -5.19
N ARG A 12 -9.42 14.19 -5.49
CA ARG A 12 -10.07 15.15 -4.61
C ARG A 12 -10.66 14.48 -3.38
N LEU A 13 -11.22 13.28 -3.53
CA LEU A 13 -11.69 12.47 -2.41
C LEU A 13 -10.53 12.10 -1.48
N LYS A 14 -9.39 11.69 -2.07
CA LYS A 14 -8.17 11.35 -1.32
C LYS A 14 -7.67 12.52 -0.48
N THR A 15 -7.55 13.70 -1.07
CA THR A 15 -7.08 14.90 -0.37
C THR A 15 -8.06 15.28 0.76
N TRP A 16 -9.35 15.30 0.46
CA TRP A 16 -10.36 15.64 1.47
C TRP A 16 -10.39 14.65 2.65
N LEU A 17 -10.31 13.34 2.38
CA LEU A 17 -10.25 12.33 3.45
C LEU A 17 -8.97 12.45 4.28
N ARG A 18 -7.84 12.81 3.66
CA ARG A 18 -6.59 13.06 4.39
C ARG A 18 -6.72 14.26 5.30
N ASP A 19 -7.29 15.35 4.82
CA ASP A 19 -7.49 16.56 5.62
C ASP A 19 -8.47 16.30 6.77
N LEU A 20 -9.56 15.57 6.51
CA LEU A 20 -10.50 15.11 7.55
C LEU A 20 -9.79 14.25 8.61
N SER A 21 -8.96 13.29 8.19
CA SER A 21 -8.24 12.43 9.13
C SER A 21 -7.26 13.22 10.01
N ARG A 22 -6.62 14.25 9.46
CA ARG A 22 -5.72 15.14 10.21
C ARG A 22 -6.50 16.01 11.19
N GLN A 23 -7.61 16.59 10.75
CA GLN A 23 -8.45 17.44 11.58
C GLN A 23 -9.00 16.67 12.79
N MET A 24 -9.52 15.46 12.57
CA MET A 24 -10.05 14.61 13.65
C MET A 24 -8.96 14.21 14.65
N ARG A 25 -7.72 14.01 14.17
CA ARG A 25 -6.59 13.74 15.04
C ARG A 25 -6.21 14.95 15.88
N SER A 26 -6.18 16.16 15.30
CA SER A 26 -5.75 17.37 16.02
C SER A 26 -6.82 17.91 16.97
N GLU A 27 -8.10 17.84 16.59
CA GLU A 27 -9.19 18.45 17.35
C GLU A 27 -9.83 17.49 18.36
N GLN A 28 -9.90 16.20 18.05
CA GLN A 28 -10.63 15.21 18.85
C GLN A 28 -9.72 14.10 19.40
N ASN A 29 -8.43 14.11 19.09
CA ASN A 29 -7.47 13.04 19.42
C ASN A 29 -7.94 11.65 18.95
N VAL A 30 -8.71 11.59 17.87
CA VAL A 30 -9.22 10.34 17.27
C VAL A 30 -8.34 9.95 16.10
N ARG A 31 -7.88 8.69 16.08
CA ARG A 31 -7.18 8.10 14.95
C ARG A 31 -8.18 7.44 14.02
N LEU A 32 -8.20 7.86 12.76
CA LEU A 32 -9.07 7.30 11.73
C LEU A 32 -8.25 6.49 10.74
N SER A 33 -8.73 5.28 10.42
CA SER A 33 -8.24 4.48 9.30
C SER A 33 -9.34 4.39 8.25
N ILE A 34 -9.01 4.75 7.01
CA ILE A 34 -9.98 4.86 5.91
C ILE A 34 -9.44 4.09 4.71
N GLY A 35 -10.17 3.06 4.27
CA GLY A 35 -9.88 2.32 3.06
C GLY A 35 -10.73 2.79 1.89
N VAL A 36 -10.13 3.01 0.73
CA VAL A 36 -10.82 3.52 -0.47
C VAL A 36 -10.58 2.55 -1.64
N GLY A 37 -11.67 1.99 -2.18
CA GLY A 37 -11.65 1.14 -3.38
C GLY A 37 -11.65 1.96 -4.68
N ASN A 38 -11.67 1.27 -5.82
CA ASN A 38 -11.78 1.93 -7.12
C ASN A 38 -13.17 2.54 -7.36
N PRO A 39 -13.27 3.53 -8.28
CA PRO A 39 -14.55 4.04 -8.73
C PRO A 39 -15.47 2.91 -9.22
N CYS A 40 -16.73 2.97 -8.80
CA CYS A 40 -17.80 2.10 -9.28
C CYS A 40 -18.58 2.86 -10.35
N LEU A 41 -18.54 2.39 -11.60
CA LEU A 41 -19.24 3.03 -12.72
C LEU A 41 -20.62 2.40 -12.96
N HIS A 42 -20.76 1.14 -12.56
CA HIS A 42 -22.00 0.38 -12.65
C HIS A 42 -22.38 -0.23 -11.30
N ILE A 43 -23.66 -0.57 -11.12
CA ILE A 43 -24.16 -1.22 -9.89
C ILE A 43 -23.42 -2.54 -9.62
N SER A 44 -23.03 -3.28 -10.67
CA SER A 44 -22.25 -4.51 -10.57
C SER A 44 -20.86 -4.31 -9.95
N ASP A 45 -20.30 -3.09 -10.01
CA ASP A 45 -18.98 -2.79 -9.43
C ASP A 45 -19.00 -2.73 -7.90
N TYR A 46 -20.16 -2.49 -7.27
CA TYR A 46 -20.22 -2.24 -5.82
C TYR A 46 -19.62 -3.38 -4.99
N ARG A 47 -19.89 -4.63 -5.38
CA ARG A 47 -19.34 -5.80 -4.68
C ARG A 47 -17.81 -5.79 -4.71
N ARG A 48 -17.24 -5.47 -5.89
CA ARG A 48 -15.79 -5.35 -6.09
C ARG A 48 -15.23 -4.15 -5.33
N GLY A 49 -15.81 -2.96 -5.50
CA GLY A 49 -15.35 -1.74 -4.85
C GLY A 49 -15.40 -1.79 -3.32
N PHE A 50 -16.42 -2.44 -2.75
CA PHE A 50 -16.51 -2.69 -1.31
C PHE A 50 -15.41 -3.64 -0.82
N ALA A 51 -15.17 -4.74 -1.55
CA ALA A 51 -14.09 -5.66 -1.22
C ALA A 51 -12.72 -4.98 -1.29
N GLU A 52 -12.48 -4.18 -2.33
CA GLU A 52 -11.25 -3.38 -2.48
C GLU A 52 -11.07 -2.36 -1.35
N ALA A 53 -12.13 -1.63 -0.97
CA ALA A 53 -12.09 -0.67 0.14
C ALA A 53 -11.82 -1.36 1.48
N SER A 54 -12.45 -2.52 1.73
CA SER A 54 -12.24 -3.32 2.94
C SER A 54 -10.81 -3.86 3.01
N GLU A 55 -10.27 -4.34 1.89
CA GLU A 55 -8.89 -4.83 1.80
C GLU A 55 -7.89 -3.67 2.05
N ALA A 56 -8.14 -2.50 1.46
CA ALA A 56 -7.34 -1.31 1.68
C ALA A 56 -7.35 -0.84 3.14
N LEU A 57 -8.49 -0.91 3.83
CA LEU A 57 -8.60 -0.59 5.24
C LEU A 57 -7.76 -1.55 6.10
N GLN A 58 -7.92 -2.86 5.88
CA GLN A 58 -7.22 -3.89 6.65
C GLN A 58 -5.70 -3.79 6.50
N MET A 59 -5.22 -3.60 5.26
CA MET A 59 -3.80 -3.38 5.00
C MET A 59 -3.32 -2.06 5.59
N GLY A 60 -4.09 -0.98 5.42
CA GLY A 60 -3.78 0.34 5.98
C GLY A 60 -3.61 0.32 7.49
N GLN A 61 -4.47 -0.38 8.22
CA GLN A 61 -4.35 -0.58 9.67
C GLN A 61 -3.10 -1.37 10.06
N THR A 62 -2.68 -2.31 9.22
CA THR A 62 -1.49 -3.14 9.51
C THR A 62 -0.20 -2.37 9.20
N LEU A 63 -0.15 -1.67 8.07
CA LEU A 63 1.03 -0.96 7.58
C LEU A 63 1.22 0.39 8.28
N ASN A 64 0.15 1.05 8.69
CA ASN A 64 0.19 2.38 9.29
C ASN A 64 -0.61 2.41 10.61
N LYS A 65 0.10 2.16 11.71
CA LYS A 65 -0.45 2.15 13.09
C LYS A 65 -0.98 3.51 13.55
N GLU A 66 -0.59 4.59 12.89
CA GLU A 66 -1.04 5.95 13.21
C GLU A 66 -2.38 6.29 12.52
N GLY A 67 -2.91 5.38 11.69
CA GLY A 67 -4.10 5.62 10.89
C GLY A 67 -3.82 6.44 9.63
N GLY A 68 -4.86 6.75 8.88
CA GLY A 68 -4.79 7.52 7.64
C GLY A 68 -5.67 6.94 6.54
N VAL A 69 -5.45 7.43 5.32
CA VAL A 69 -6.21 7.05 4.13
C VAL A 69 -5.36 6.15 3.23
N THR A 70 -5.87 4.96 2.95
CA THR A 70 -5.24 3.97 2.08
C THR A 70 -6.13 3.71 0.88
N HIS A 71 -5.63 3.96 -0.33
CA HIS A 71 -6.32 3.61 -1.56
C HIS A 71 -5.88 2.25 -2.06
N PHE A 72 -6.83 1.46 -2.56
CA PHE A 72 -6.56 0.14 -3.09
C PHE A 72 -5.51 0.15 -4.22
N ASN A 73 -5.56 1.15 -5.11
CA ASN A 73 -4.57 1.28 -6.20
C ASN A 73 -3.17 1.68 -5.72
N ASP A 74 -3.05 2.37 -4.59
CA ASP A 74 -1.74 2.74 -4.03
C ASP A 74 -1.00 1.52 -3.46
N LEU A 75 -1.70 0.42 -3.19
CA LEU A 75 -1.11 -0.79 -2.62
C LEU A 75 -0.20 -1.54 -3.61
N GLY A 76 -0.35 -1.33 -4.92
CA GLY A 76 0.54 -1.91 -5.93
C GLY A 76 0.78 -3.43 -5.74
N VAL A 77 2.05 -3.83 -5.57
CA VAL A 77 2.45 -5.22 -5.32
C VAL A 77 2.25 -5.65 -3.85
N TYR A 78 2.22 -4.70 -2.91
CA TYR A 78 2.08 -4.96 -1.48
C TYR A 78 0.82 -5.75 -1.14
N ARG A 79 -0.27 -5.60 -1.91
CA ARG A 79 -1.49 -6.40 -1.72
C ARG A 79 -1.26 -7.91 -1.85
N TYR A 80 -0.39 -8.32 -2.77
CA TYR A 80 -0.09 -9.74 -2.99
C TYR A 80 0.84 -10.26 -1.91
N LEU A 81 1.88 -9.48 -1.58
CA LEU A 81 2.80 -9.79 -0.48
C LEU A 81 2.05 -9.92 0.85
N TYR A 82 1.10 -9.03 1.13
CA TYR A 82 0.28 -9.09 2.34
C TYR A 82 -0.59 -10.34 2.39
N LYS A 83 -1.20 -10.76 1.27
CA LYS A 83 -1.96 -12.01 1.20
C LYS A 83 -1.09 -13.23 1.46
N ILE A 84 0.09 -13.29 0.85
CA ILE A 84 1.07 -14.38 1.06
C ILE A 84 1.54 -14.40 2.51
N ALA A 85 1.84 -13.24 3.10
CA ALA A 85 2.28 -13.12 4.49
C ALA A 85 1.20 -13.50 5.53
N ARG A 86 -0.06 -13.67 5.11
CA ARG A 86 -1.17 -14.16 5.95
C ARG A 86 -1.50 -15.64 5.71
N MET A 87 -0.85 -16.30 4.76
CA MET A 87 -0.93 -17.75 4.64
C MET A 87 -0.02 -18.35 5.72
N ASP A 88 -0.61 -18.98 6.73
CA ASP A 88 0.07 -19.39 7.97
C ASP A 88 1.33 -20.25 7.71
N ASP A 89 1.34 -21.10 6.69
CA ASP A 89 2.46 -22.01 6.39
C ASP A 89 3.71 -21.33 5.81
N LEU A 90 3.58 -20.10 5.28
CA LEU A 90 4.65 -19.42 4.54
C LEU A 90 5.26 -18.26 5.32
N ARG A 91 4.61 -17.84 6.40
CA ARG A 91 4.91 -16.61 7.13
C ARG A 91 6.32 -16.62 7.73
N ASP A 92 6.68 -17.72 8.39
CA ASP A 92 7.95 -17.82 9.12
C ASP A 92 9.16 -17.90 8.18
N MET A 93 9.05 -18.66 7.09
CA MET A 93 10.15 -18.84 6.14
C MET A 93 10.48 -17.54 5.40
N TYR A 94 9.49 -16.83 4.87
CA TYR A 94 9.73 -15.58 4.15
C TYR A 94 10.17 -14.44 5.08
N GLN A 95 9.65 -14.39 6.30
CA GLN A 95 10.10 -13.40 7.29
C GLN A 95 11.58 -13.61 7.65
N ASP A 96 12.02 -14.85 7.86
CA ASP A 96 13.44 -15.13 8.14
C ASP A 96 14.33 -14.73 6.95
N GLN A 97 13.92 -14.98 5.71
CA GLN A 97 14.67 -14.56 4.53
C GLN A 97 14.79 -13.04 4.40
N VAL A 98 13.68 -12.30 4.57
CA VAL A 98 13.70 -10.83 4.53
C VAL A 98 14.52 -10.26 5.70
N ALA A 99 14.43 -10.85 6.89
CA ALA A 99 15.22 -10.46 8.06
C ALA A 99 16.73 -10.65 7.83
N ARG A 100 17.14 -11.73 7.14
CA ARG A 100 18.55 -11.94 6.77
C ARG A 100 19.07 -10.84 5.84
N ILE A 101 18.28 -10.39 4.87
CA ILE A 101 18.66 -9.30 3.97
C ILE A 101 18.79 -7.98 4.75
N ALA A 102 17.81 -7.65 5.60
CA ALA A 102 17.87 -6.44 6.43
C ALA A 102 19.07 -6.45 7.40
N ASN A 103 19.36 -7.61 8.00
CA ASN A 103 20.55 -7.80 8.85
C ASN A 103 21.85 -7.68 8.06
N TYR A 104 21.87 -8.09 6.80
CA TYR A 104 23.02 -7.89 5.93
C TYR A 104 23.24 -6.41 5.60
N ASP A 105 22.18 -5.70 5.19
CA ASP A 105 22.22 -4.27 4.88
C ASP A 105 22.71 -3.45 6.07
N SER A 106 22.16 -3.67 7.26
CA SER A 106 22.60 -3.00 8.49
C SER A 106 24.08 -3.26 8.85
N ARG A 107 24.61 -4.46 8.55
CA ARG A 107 26.01 -4.81 8.84
C ARG A 107 27.00 -4.34 7.80
N LYS A 108 26.56 -4.20 6.55
CA LYS A 108 27.43 -3.95 5.39
C LYS A 108 27.22 -2.58 4.74
N GLY A 109 26.22 -1.82 5.18
CA GLY A 109 25.86 -0.53 4.60
C GLY A 109 25.41 -0.65 3.15
N THR A 110 24.69 -1.72 2.82
CA THR A 110 24.13 -1.96 1.49
C THR A 110 22.64 -1.63 1.45
N ASP A 111 22.08 -1.47 0.24
CA ASP A 111 20.67 -1.15 0.00
C ASP A 111 19.96 -2.32 -0.73
N LEU A 112 20.22 -3.56 -0.32
CA LEU A 112 19.64 -4.75 -0.97
C LEU A 112 18.12 -4.84 -0.75
N LEU A 113 17.62 -4.38 0.40
CA LEU A 113 16.20 -4.33 0.69
C LEU A 113 15.47 -3.36 -0.25
N ASP A 114 16.03 -2.17 -0.48
CA ASP A 114 15.51 -1.17 -1.43
C ASP A 114 15.57 -1.69 -2.88
N THR A 115 16.64 -2.43 -3.20
CA THR A 115 16.77 -3.10 -4.50
C THR A 115 15.68 -4.15 -4.71
N LEU A 116 15.41 -4.98 -3.69
CA LEU A 116 14.36 -5.99 -3.72
C LEU A 116 12.97 -5.36 -3.84
N GLU A 117 12.70 -4.29 -3.08
CA GLU A 117 11.46 -3.52 -3.18
C GLU A 117 11.25 -3.01 -4.61
N THR A 118 12.25 -2.32 -5.16
CA THR A 118 12.18 -1.76 -6.52
C THR A 118 12.07 -2.86 -7.59
N TYR A 119 12.68 -4.02 -7.37
CA TYR A 119 12.55 -5.20 -8.24
C TYR A 119 11.11 -5.71 -8.30
N LEU A 120 10.47 -5.84 -7.14
CA LEU A 120 9.09 -6.30 -7.03
C LEU A 120 8.10 -5.26 -7.58
N GLU A 121 8.33 -3.97 -7.35
CA GLU A 121 7.53 -2.90 -7.98
C GLU A 121 7.62 -2.91 -9.50
N CYS A 122 8.78 -3.32 -10.04
CA CYS A 122 9.00 -3.46 -11.48
C CYS A 122 8.53 -4.83 -12.02
N ALA A 123 7.72 -5.57 -11.26
CA ALA A 123 7.20 -6.90 -11.61
C ALA A 123 8.30 -7.91 -11.97
N GLY A 124 9.45 -7.82 -11.32
CA GLY A 124 10.59 -8.69 -11.54
C GLY A 124 11.43 -8.37 -12.80
N ASN A 125 11.25 -7.20 -13.41
CA ASN A 125 12.02 -6.81 -14.58
C ASN A 125 13.36 -6.15 -14.19
N LEU A 126 14.44 -6.92 -14.29
CA LEU A 126 15.80 -6.46 -13.97
C LEU A 126 16.21 -5.16 -14.66
N THR A 127 15.90 -4.99 -15.95
CA THR A 127 16.26 -3.79 -16.73
C THR A 127 15.51 -2.55 -16.24
N LYS A 128 14.21 -2.70 -15.92
CA LYS A 128 13.43 -1.59 -15.35
C LYS A 128 13.93 -1.23 -13.96
N THR A 129 14.27 -2.22 -13.15
CA THR A 129 14.81 -2.03 -11.80
C THR A 129 16.16 -1.32 -11.82
N SER A 130 17.11 -1.77 -12.65
CA SER A 130 18.44 -1.14 -12.77
C SER A 130 18.33 0.32 -13.21
N ASN A 131 17.45 0.60 -14.18
CA ASN A 131 17.18 1.96 -14.65
C ASN A 131 16.57 2.84 -13.55
N ARG A 132 15.69 2.28 -12.71
CA ARG A 132 15.01 3.02 -11.63
C ARG A 132 15.90 3.28 -10.42
N LEU A 133 16.82 2.36 -10.13
CA LEU A 133 17.83 2.52 -9.07
C LEU A 133 19.08 3.29 -9.56
N PHE A 134 19.14 3.67 -10.84
CA PHE A 134 20.33 4.26 -11.47
C PHE A 134 21.61 3.43 -11.32
N VAL A 135 21.45 2.12 -11.12
CA VAL A 135 22.57 1.18 -11.01
C VAL A 135 22.84 0.66 -12.41
N HIS A 136 23.93 1.13 -13.03
CA HIS A 136 24.40 0.54 -14.28
C HIS A 136 24.97 -0.85 -14.01
N ARG A 137 24.65 -1.76 -14.94
CA ARG A 137 25.06 -3.16 -14.93
C ARG A 137 26.57 -3.32 -15.06
#